data_AF-A4QQ05-F1
#
_entry.id   AF-A4QQ05-F1
#
_cell.length_a   1.000
_cell.length_b   1.000
_cell.length_c   1.000
_cell.angle_alpha   90.00
_cell.angle_beta   90.00
_cell.angle_gamma   90.00
#
_symmetry.space_group_name_H-M   'P 1'
#
loop_
_entity.id
_entity.type
_entity.pdbx_description
1 polymer ?
#
loop_
_entity_poly.entity_id
_entity_poly.type
_entity_poly.pdbx_seq_one_letter_code
_entity_poly.pdbx_strand_id
1 'polypeptide(L)'
;MATARPSIVGPDSGPESPFPYKMEGKVISGFGRGSKELGIPTANLPVDATISPWISSISSGVYYGWASLQLPPSHPESPSSSSCSPYVVFPMVMSIGYNPFYNNTERSAEVHILHKFTADFYDAPMRLLILGFIRDEKNYDSLEALVKDINTDCDVARTSLDRKAWVPQGGLLHPAVDVREKQGDLDGSWLVRPNDSPSA
;
A
#
# COMPACT_ATOMS: atom_id res chain seq x y z
N MET A 1 -13.81 14.66 24.71
CA MET A 1 -14.28 13.43 24.06
C MET A 1 -13.35 13.16 22.89
N ALA A 2 -12.81 11.94 22.76
CA ALA A 2 -12.09 11.58 21.54
C ALA A 2 -13.06 11.64 20.37
N THR A 3 -12.79 12.48 19.37
CA THR A 3 -13.56 12.54 18.14
C THR A 3 -13.55 11.16 17.50
N ALA A 4 -14.73 10.65 17.13
CA ALA A 4 -14.82 9.38 16.42
C ALA A 4 -13.93 9.44 15.18
N ARG A 5 -13.18 8.36 14.93
CA ARG A 5 -12.31 8.29 13.75
C ARG A 5 -13.16 8.47 12.49
N PRO A 6 -12.74 9.34 11.55
CA PRO A 6 -13.50 9.52 10.33
C PRO A 6 -13.49 8.23 9.50
N SER A 7 -14.62 7.89 8.88
CA SER A 7 -14.75 6.73 8.00
C SER A 7 -14.18 6.95 6.59
N ILE A 8 -13.83 8.20 6.27
CA ILE A 8 -13.26 8.62 5.00
C ILE A 8 -12.28 9.77 5.25
N VAL A 9 -11.17 9.81 4.51
CA VAL A 9 -10.12 10.83 4.66
C VAL A 9 -9.71 11.40 3.30
N GLY A 10 -9.08 12.58 3.30
CA GLY A 10 -8.70 13.30 2.08
C GLY A 10 -9.90 13.95 1.37
N PRO A 11 -9.66 14.95 0.50
CA PRO A 11 -10.73 15.68 -0.16
C PRO A 11 -11.31 14.92 -1.36
N ASP A 12 -12.54 15.27 -1.74
CA ASP A 12 -13.24 14.62 -2.86
C ASP A 12 -12.62 14.93 -4.22
N SER A 13 -11.86 16.04 -4.32
CA SER A 13 -11.14 16.45 -5.53
C SER A 13 -9.93 15.59 -5.87
N GLY A 14 -9.52 14.68 -4.98
CA GLY A 14 -8.37 13.80 -5.19
C GLY A 14 -7.24 14.05 -4.19
N PRO A 15 -6.08 13.38 -4.37
CA PRO A 15 -4.90 13.61 -3.53
C PRO A 15 -4.41 15.06 -3.62
N GLU A 16 -4.08 15.67 -2.48
CA GLU A 16 -3.46 17.00 -2.40
C GLU A 16 -1.97 16.90 -2.10
N SER A 17 -1.20 17.92 -2.51
CA SER A 17 0.23 18.00 -2.21
C SER A 17 0.49 17.80 -0.70
N PRO A 18 1.45 16.94 -0.31
CA PRO A 18 2.53 16.37 -1.13
C PRO A 18 2.22 15.03 -1.82
N PHE A 19 0.97 14.55 -1.77
CA PHE A 19 0.56 13.33 -2.44
C PHE A 19 0.35 13.55 -3.95
N PRO A 20 0.55 12.52 -4.79
CA PRO A 20 0.96 11.16 -4.44
C PRO A 20 2.46 11.02 -4.18
N TYR A 21 2.84 10.34 -3.11
CA TYR A 21 4.21 9.83 -2.97
C TYR A 21 4.38 8.53 -3.76
N LYS A 22 5.57 8.34 -4.32
CA LYS A 22 5.95 7.17 -5.11
C LYS A 22 7.04 6.40 -4.39
N MET A 23 6.87 5.09 -4.25
CA MET A 23 7.86 4.16 -3.69
C MET A 23 7.89 2.90 -4.55
N GLU A 24 9.07 2.33 -4.81
CA GLU A 24 9.19 1.03 -5.44
C GLU A 24 10.32 0.22 -4.81
N GLY A 25 10.20 -1.11 -4.87
CA GLY A 25 11.17 -2.04 -4.30
C GLY A 25 10.69 -3.48 -4.41
N LYS A 26 11.58 -4.41 -4.09
CA LYS A 26 11.20 -5.82 -3.95
C LYS A 26 10.62 -6.07 -2.56
N VAL A 27 9.63 -6.95 -2.48
CA VAL A 27 9.07 -7.38 -1.20
C VAL A 27 10.11 -8.20 -0.43
N ILE A 28 10.51 -7.70 0.74
CA ILE A 28 11.49 -8.35 1.62
C ILE A 28 10.81 -9.01 2.82
N SER A 29 11.52 -9.93 3.45
CA SER A 29 11.09 -10.53 4.72
C SER A 29 11.20 -9.51 5.86
N GLY A 30 10.11 -9.36 6.63
CA GLY A 30 10.14 -8.62 7.89
C GLY A 30 10.55 -9.50 9.06
N PHE A 31 10.23 -9.05 10.29
CA PHE A 31 10.61 -9.74 11.54
C PHE A 31 9.66 -10.87 11.98
N GLY A 32 8.72 -11.27 11.11
CA GLY A 32 7.84 -12.42 11.37
C GLY A 32 6.97 -12.33 12.62
N ARG A 33 6.61 -11.11 13.08
CA ARG A 33 5.88 -10.88 14.35
C ARG A 33 4.38 -11.24 14.32
N GLY A 34 3.99 -12.28 13.60
CA GLY A 34 2.62 -12.82 13.65
C GLY A 34 1.58 -12.07 12.82
N SER A 35 1.94 -11.08 12.00
CA SER A 35 0.97 -10.35 11.15
C SER A 35 0.13 -11.29 10.27
N LYS A 36 0.72 -12.38 9.78
CA LYS A 36 0.03 -13.48 9.08
C LYS A 36 -0.99 -14.22 9.97
N GLU A 37 -0.63 -14.55 11.20
CA GLU A 37 -1.49 -15.24 12.16
C GLU A 37 -2.68 -14.37 12.60
N LEU A 38 -2.50 -13.05 12.57
CA LEU A 38 -3.54 -12.06 12.83
C LEU A 38 -4.47 -11.80 11.64
N GLY A 39 -4.20 -12.43 10.49
CA GLY A 39 -4.96 -12.22 9.25
C GLY A 39 -4.64 -10.91 8.52
N ILE A 40 -3.55 -10.23 8.89
CA ILE A 40 -3.15 -8.92 8.33
C ILE A 40 -1.69 -9.01 7.84
N PRO A 41 -1.38 -9.84 6.82
CA PRO A 41 -0.02 -9.99 6.32
C PRO A 41 0.55 -8.66 5.79
N THR A 42 1.77 -8.31 6.20
CA THR A 42 2.48 -7.11 5.72
C THR A 42 3.67 -7.47 4.83
N ALA A 43 3.74 -6.84 3.66
CA ALA A 43 4.90 -6.82 2.79
C ALA A 43 5.84 -5.68 3.22
N ASN A 44 7.09 -6.01 3.51
CA ASN A 44 8.09 -4.99 3.85
C ASN A 44 8.76 -4.52 2.54
N LEU A 45 9.01 -3.21 2.42
CA LEU A 45 9.84 -2.67 1.35
C LEU A 45 11.17 -2.15 1.92
N PRO A 46 12.26 -2.22 1.13
CA PRO A 46 13.50 -1.56 1.51
C PRO A 46 13.29 -0.05 1.60
N VAL A 47 13.74 0.55 2.69
CA VAL A 47 13.71 2.00 2.86
C VAL A 47 15.05 2.57 2.41
N ASP A 48 15.03 3.25 1.26
CA ASP A 48 16.18 3.91 0.69
C ASP A 48 15.83 5.38 0.40
N ALA A 49 16.45 6.31 1.14
CA ALA A 49 16.25 7.73 0.96
C ALA A 49 16.85 8.27 -0.36
N THR A 50 17.73 7.52 -1.03
CA THR A 50 18.23 7.88 -2.37
C THR A 50 17.17 7.65 -3.44
N ILE A 51 16.33 6.62 -3.27
CA ILE A 51 15.23 6.26 -4.18
C ILE A 51 13.94 7.00 -3.80
N SER A 52 13.65 7.11 -2.50
CA SER A 52 12.46 7.74 -1.96
C SER A 52 12.82 8.85 -0.95
N PRO A 53 13.31 10.03 -1.40
CA PRO A 53 13.84 11.07 -0.50
C PRO A 53 12.87 11.59 0.55
N TRP A 54 11.57 11.54 0.24
CA TRP A 54 10.49 11.97 1.14
C TRP A 54 10.33 11.06 2.37
N ILE A 55 10.85 9.82 2.35
CA ILE A 55 10.65 8.84 3.42
C ILE A 55 11.26 9.28 4.76
N SER A 56 12.29 10.13 4.70
CA SER A 56 13.00 10.65 5.87
C SER A 56 12.27 11.81 6.54
N SER A 57 11.42 12.54 5.81
CA SER A 57 10.70 13.72 6.31
C SER A 57 9.21 13.48 6.53
N ILE A 58 8.65 12.43 5.94
CA ILE A 58 7.25 12.07 6.12
C ILE A 58 6.97 11.67 7.58
N SER A 59 5.81 12.05 8.12
CA SER A 59 5.42 11.71 9.50
C SER A 59 5.23 10.20 9.65
N SER A 60 5.51 9.65 10.83
CA SER A 60 5.14 8.27 11.12
C SER A 60 3.63 8.12 11.22
N GLY A 61 3.11 6.97 10.80
CA GLY A 61 1.69 6.66 10.89
C GLY A 61 1.22 5.74 9.79
N VAL A 62 -0.10 5.73 9.62
CA VAL A 62 -0.79 4.90 8.63
C VAL A 62 -1.25 5.75 7.47
N TYR A 63 -0.93 5.28 6.27
CA TYR A 63 -1.25 5.86 4.99
C TYR A 63 -2.07 4.87 4.16
N TYR A 64 -2.63 5.34 3.05
CA TYR A 64 -3.36 4.52 2.09
C TYR A 64 -3.04 4.90 0.66
N GLY A 65 -3.36 3.99 -0.26
CA GLY A 65 -3.15 4.23 -1.66
C GLY A 65 -3.31 2.97 -2.49
N TRP A 66 -2.56 2.91 -3.59
CA TRP A 66 -2.56 1.78 -4.51
C TRP A 66 -1.19 1.12 -4.52
N ALA A 67 -1.18 -0.21 -4.45
CA ALA A 67 -0.01 -1.04 -4.68
C ALA A 67 -0.14 -1.72 -6.04
N SER A 68 0.89 -1.66 -6.87
CA SER A 68 1.05 -2.59 -7.99
C SER A 68 2.05 -3.67 -7.65
N LEU A 69 1.74 -4.88 -8.09
CA LEU A 69 2.54 -6.06 -7.80
C LEU A 69 2.80 -6.80 -9.11
N GLN A 70 4.07 -7.13 -9.36
CA GLN A 70 4.44 -8.07 -10.40
C GLN A 70 4.58 -9.46 -9.75
N LEU A 71 3.49 -10.22 -9.73
CA LEU A 71 3.48 -11.57 -9.17
C LEU A 71 4.41 -12.50 -9.96
N PRO A 72 5.22 -13.35 -9.29
CA PRO A 72 6.09 -14.27 -9.99
C PRO A 72 5.26 -15.25 -10.84
N PRO A 73 5.78 -15.73 -11.99
CA PRO A 73 5.02 -16.63 -12.88
C PRO A 73 4.53 -17.92 -12.21
N SER A 74 5.19 -18.35 -11.12
CA SER A 74 4.80 -19.50 -10.32
C SER A 74 3.66 -19.22 -9.34
N HIS A 75 3.27 -17.96 -9.14
CA HIS A 75 2.20 -17.60 -8.22
C HIS A 75 0.82 -18.00 -8.79
N PRO A 76 -0.09 -18.60 -7.99
CA PRO A 76 -1.40 -19.04 -8.47
C PRO A 76 -2.26 -17.93 -9.10
N GLU A 77 -2.05 -16.69 -8.66
CA GLU A 77 -2.77 -15.50 -9.12
C GLU A 77 -1.95 -14.65 -10.11
N SER A 78 -0.84 -15.16 -10.66
CA SER A 78 -0.06 -14.44 -11.66
C SER A 78 -0.89 -14.22 -12.94
N PRO A 79 -0.91 -13.00 -13.51
CA PRO A 79 -1.72 -12.72 -14.69
C PRO A 79 -1.27 -13.57 -15.89
N SER A 80 -2.23 -14.07 -16.66
CA SER A 80 -1.92 -14.75 -17.92
C SER A 80 -1.23 -13.78 -18.89
N SER A 81 -0.36 -14.32 -19.75
CA SER A 81 0.47 -13.58 -20.72
C SER A 81 -0.27 -12.61 -21.67
N SER A 82 -1.60 -12.56 -21.62
CA SER A 82 -2.47 -11.69 -22.40
C SER A 82 -2.66 -10.28 -21.83
N SER A 83 -2.20 -9.99 -20.61
CA SER A 83 -2.29 -8.64 -20.03
C SER A 83 -1.24 -7.70 -20.65
N CYS A 84 -1.61 -6.44 -20.93
CA CYS A 84 -0.68 -5.41 -21.43
C CYS A 84 0.43 -5.04 -20.42
N SER A 85 0.25 -5.37 -19.13
CA SER A 85 1.26 -5.18 -18.09
C SER A 85 1.31 -6.42 -17.19
N PRO A 86 2.51 -6.86 -16.76
CA PRO A 86 2.63 -7.93 -15.78
C PRO A 86 2.24 -7.47 -14.37
N TYR A 87 2.00 -6.17 -14.17
CA TYR A 87 1.59 -5.60 -12.90
C TYR A 87 0.07 -5.65 -12.73
N VAL A 88 -0.35 -6.04 -11.53
CA VAL A 88 -1.74 -5.99 -11.06
C VAL A 88 -1.86 -4.98 -9.92
N VAL A 89 -2.92 -4.16 -9.94
CA VAL A 89 -3.11 -3.06 -8.98
C VAL A 89 -4.17 -3.40 -7.93
N PHE A 90 -3.82 -3.18 -6.66
CA PHE A 90 -4.66 -3.44 -5.49
C PHE A 90 -4.68 -2.23 -4.55
N PRO A 91 -5.79 -2.01 -3.81
CA PRO A 91 -5.81 -1.03 -2.74
C PRO A 91 -4.94 -1.51 -1.58
N MET A 92 -4.31 -0.58 -0.86
CA MET A 92 -3.42 -0.89 0.25
C MET A 92 -3.55 0.10 1.40
N VAL A 93 -3.15 -0.35 2.59
CA VAL A 93 -2.71 0.50 3.69
C VAL A 93 -1.22 0.31 3.90
N MET A 94 -0.55 1.36 4.38
CA MET A 94 0.88 1.35 4.61
C MET A 94 1.18 1.95 5.98
N SER A 95 1.94 1.24 6.80
CA SER A 95 2.53 1.75 8.03
C SER A 95 3.93 2.25 7.73
N ILE A 96 4.21 3.50 8.10
CA ILE A 96 5.55 4.07 8.06
C ILE A 96 5.93 4.44 9.48
N GLY A 97 7.03 3.90 9.97
CA GLY A 97 7.48 4.09 11.35
C GLY A 97 8.99 3.98 11.48
N TYR A 98 9.45 3.74 12.71
CA TYR A 98 10.84 3.46 12.99
C TYR A 98 11.02 2.02 13.45
N ASN A 99 12.14 1.41 13.09
CA ASN A 99 12.44 0.05 13.47
C ASN A 99 13.04 -0.01 14.88
N PRO A 100 12.34 -0.60 15.87
CA PRO A 100 12.82 -0.65 17.26
C PRO A 100 14.07 -1.53 17.42
N PHE A 101 14.34 -2.47 16.51
CA PHE A 101 15.53 -3.32 16.57
C PHE A 101 16.82 -2.57 16.23
N TYR A 102 16.72 -1.46 15.50
CA TYR A 102 17.84 -0.59 15.16
C TYR A 102 17.77 0.71 15.97
N ASN A 103 17.44 0.61 17.26
CA ASN A 103 17.31 1.78 18.16
C ASN A 103 16.44 2.91 17.60
N ASN A 104 15.42 2.58 16.79
CA ASN A 104 14.58 3.55 16.07
C ASN A 104 15.34 4.54 15.19
N THR A 105 16.53 4.19 14.67
CA THR A 105 17.28 5.05 13.74
C THR A 105 16.90 4.82 12.28
N GLU A 106 16.42 3.63 11.96
CA GLU A 106 16.02 3.26 10.60
C GLU A 106 14.51 3.34 10.43
N ARG A 107 14.06 3.94 9.32
CA ARG A 107 12.64 3.95 8.92
C ARG A 107 12.22 2.55 8.48
N SER A 108 10.96 2.22 8.73
CA SER A 108 10.30 1.00 8.24
C SER A 108 9.10 1.37 7.38
N ALA A 109 8.84 0.55 6.36
CA ALA A 109 7.77 0.71 5.40
C ALA A 109 7.07 -0.65 5.21
N GLU A 110 5.88 -0.79 5.80
CA GLU A 110 5.11 -2.03 5.81
C GLU A 110 3.78 -1.83 5.10
N VAL A 111 3.52 -2.63 4.07
CA VAL A 111 2.32 -2.53 3.24
C VAL A 111 1.42 -3.72 3.49
N HIS A 112 0.16 -3.47 3.84
CA HIS A 112 -0.89 -4.48 3.81
C HIS A 112 -1.76 -4.25 2.57
N ILE A 113 -1.68 -5.17 1.62
CA ILE A 113 -2.55 -5.18 0.44
C ILE A 113 -3.93 -5.64 0.90
N LEU A 114 -4.97 -4.91 0.50
CA LEU A 114 -6.36 -5.21 0.85
C LEU A 114 -6.95 -6.29 -0.07
N HIS A 115 -6.19 -7.38 -0.25
CA HIS A 115 -6.55 -8.56 -1.02
C HIS A 115 -6.00 -9.81 -0.31
N LYS A 116 -6.79 -10.87 -0.29
CA LYS A 116 -6.40 -12.12 0.38
C LYS A 116 -5.71 -13.05 -0.62
N PHE A 117 -4.38 -13.07 -0.56
CA PHE A 117 -3.57 -13.98 -1.37
C PHE A 117 -3.56 -15.40 -0.80
N THR A 118 -3.40 -16.38 -1.69
CA THR A 118 -3.26 -17.80 -1.33
C THR A 118 -1.82 -18.27 -1.17
N ALA A 119 -0.86 -17.45 -1.62
CA ALA A 119 0.57 -17.72 -1.52
C ALA A 119 1.36 -16.43 -1.25
N ASP A 120 2.60 -16.59 -0.82
CA ASP A 120 3.53 -15.47 -0.61
C ASP A 120 4.12 -14.97 -1.94
N PHE A 121 4.55 -13.71 -1.93
CA PHE A 121 5.14 -13.03 -3.08
C PHE A 121 6.44 -12.31 -2.70
N TYR A 122 7.28 -12.91 -1.86
CA TYR A 122 8.63 -12.40 -1.59
C TYR A 122 9.43 -12.24 -2.88
N ASP A 123 10.33 -11.26 -2.90
CA ASP A 123 11.11 -10.82 -4.07
C ASP A 123 10.31 -10.25 -5.24
N ALA A 124 8.97 -10.27 -5.18
CA ALA A 124 8.13 -9.66 -6.19
C ALA A 124 8.38 -8.14 -6.24
N PRO A 125 8.56 -7.56 -7.44
CA PRO A 125 8.57 -6.11 -7.61
C PRO A 125 7.23 -5.51 -7.20
N MET A 126 7.28 -4.51 -6.34
CA MET A 126 6.13 -3.75 -5.86
C MET A 126 6.35 -2.26 -6.12
N ARG A 127 5.29 -1.56 -6.55
CA ARG A 127 5.25 -0.10 -6.63
C ARG A 127 4.06 0.44 -5.86
N LEU A 128 4.22 1.60 -5.24
CA LEU A 128 3.22 2.23 -4.39
C LEU A 128 2.95 3.66 -4.86
N LEU A 129 1.67 3.98 -5.02
CA LEU A 129 1.18 5.36 -5.01
C LEU A 129 0.52 5.59 -3.65
N ILE A 130 1.21 6.29 -2.75
CA ILE A 130 0.66 6.68 -1.45
C ILE A 130 -0.11 7.98 -1.65
N LEU A 131 -1.41 7.96 -1.37
CA LEU A 131 -2.34 9.02 -1.75
C LEU A 131 -2.82 9.90 -0.59
N GLY A 132 -2.68 9.42 0.65
CA GLY A 132 -3.12 10.18 1.80
C GLY A 132 -2.76 9.54 3.12
N PHE A 133 -2.96 10.32 4.19
CA PHE A 133 -2.73 9.93 5.57
C PHE A 133 -4.06 9.55 6.26
N ILE A 134 -4.04 8.51 7.09
CA ILE A 134 -5.18 8.07 7.90
C ILE A 134 -5.04 8.53 9.35
N ARG A 135 -3.91 8.23 9.99
CA ARG A 135 -3.68 8.49 11.42
C ARG A 135 -2.22 8.34 11.82
N ASP A 136 -1.85 8.95 12.94
CA ASP A 136 -0.56 8.75 13.57
C ASP A 136 -0.39 7.32 14.12
N GLU A 137 0.87 6.98 14.45
CA GLU A 137 1.19 5.79 15.23
C GLU A 137 0.47 5.83 16.58
N LYS A 138 0.04 4.65 17.04
CA LYS A 138 -0.64 4.50 18.33
C LYS A 138 0.03 3.40 19.13
N ASN A 139 0.08 3.60 20.43
CA ASN A 139 0.39 2.55 21.38
C ASN A 139 -0.90 1.75 21.67
N TYR A 140 -0.75 0.44 21.79
CA TYR A 140 -1.87 -0.47 22.05
C TYR A 140 -1.63 -1.25 23.33
N ASP A 141 -2.64 -1.28 24.20
CA ASP A 141 -2.61 -2.06 25.43
C ASP A 141 -2.92 -3.55 25.19
N SER A 142 -3.44 -3.90 24.01
CA SER A 142 -3.73 -5.27 23.62
C SER A 142 -3.62 -5.50 22.12
N LEU A 143 -3.36 -6.75 21.76
CA LEU A 143 -3.35 -7.21 20.37
C LEU A 143 -4.72 -7.02 19.69
N GLU A 144 -5.81 -7.24 20.41
CA GLU A 144 -7.17 -7.05 19.91
C GLU A 144 -7.44 -5.58 19.53
N ALA A 145 -6.95 -4.63 20.35
CA ALA A 145 -7.07 -3.20 20.05
C ALA A 145 -6.28 -2.83 18.79
N LEU A 146 -5.07 -3.38 18.61
CA LEU A 146 -4.27 -3.21 17.40
C LEU A 146 -5.02 -3.72 16.16
N VAL A 147 -5.49 -4.97 16.19
CA VAL A 147 -6.21 -5.60 15.07
C VAL A 147 -7.47 -4.80 14.72
N LYS A 148 -8.21 -4.33 15.73
CA LYS A 148 -9.40 -3.49 15.52
C LYS A 148 -9.08 -2.19 14.80
N ASP A 149 -8.02 -1.49 15.20
CA ASP A 149 -7.64 -0.24 14.57
C ASP A 149 -7.12 -0.45 13.14
N ILE A 150 -6.39 -1.54 12.87
CA ILE A 150 -5.96 -1.88 11.50
C ILE A 150 -7.16 -2.21 10.60
N ASN A 151 -8.14 -2.97 11.09
CA ASN A 151 -9.37 -3.21 10.32
C ASN A 151 -10.09 -1.90 10.00
N THR A 152 -10.14 -0.97 10.97
CA THR A 152 -10.68 0.38 10.74
C THR A 152 -9.86 1.14 9.69
N ASP A 153 -8.53 1.04 9.71
CA ASP A 153 -7.65 1.65 8.71
C ASP A 153 -7.95 1.10 7.30
N CYS A 154 -8.17 -0.21 7.18
CA CYS A 154 -8.52 -0.88 5.93
C CYS A 154 -9.87 -0.39 5.39
N ASP A 155 -10.87 -0.26 6.25
CA ASP A 155 -12.21 0.21 5.86
C ASP A 155 -12.20 1.68 5.43
N VAL A 156 -11.42 2.53 6.13
CA VAL A 156 -11.20 3.92 5.75
C VAL A 156 -10.50 4.00 4.40
N ALA A 157 -9.47 3.19 4.17
CA ALA A 157 -8.76 3.16 2.91
C ALA A 157 -9.68 2.74 1.75
N ARG A 158 -10.45 1.65 1.90
CA ARG A 158 -11.45 1.23 0.90
C ARG A 158 -12.41 2.37 0.57
N THR A 159 -13.00 2.97 1.60
CA THR A 159 -14.00 4.05 1.42
C THR A 159 -13.39 5.28 0.75
N SER A 160 -12.15 5.64 1.10
CA SER A 160 -11.48 6.83 0.56
C SER A 160 -11.03 6.66 -0.88
N LEU A 161 -10.58 5.44 -1.25
CA LEU A 161 -10.10 5.09 -2.59
C LEU A 161 -11.22 4.87 -3.61
N ASP A 162 -12.44 4.64 -3.13
CA ASP A 162 -13.61 4.34 -3.94
C ASP A 162 -14.27 5.57 -4.58
N ARG A 163 -13.63 6.74 -4.46
CA ARG A 163 -14.09 7.99 -5.08
C ARG A 163 -13.46 8.16 -6.46
N LYS A 164 -14.19 8.81 -7.38
CA LYS A 164 -13.76 9.01 -8.76
C LYS A 164 -12.33 9.56 -8.91
N ALA A 165 -12.00 10.63 -8.18
CA ALA A 165 -10.66 11.24 -8.22
C ALA A 165 -9.53 10.39 -7.61
N TRP A 166 -9.88 9.27 -6.96
CA TRP A 166 -8.96 8.37 -6.25
C TRP A 166 -8.81 7.01 -6.93
N VAL A 167 -9.76 6.62 -7.79
CA VAL A 167 -9.68 5.39 -8.59
C VAL A 167 -8.74 5.61 -9.79
N PRO A 168 -7.81 4.69 -10.08
CA PRO A 168 -6.95 4.76 -11.26
C PRO A 168 -7.76 4.71 -12.57
N GLN A 169 -7.37 5.54 -13.53
CA GLN A 169 -7.86 5.49 -14.90
C GLN A 169 -7.51 4.15 -15.57
N GLY A 170 -8.23 3.79 -16.64
CA GLY A 170 -7.79 2.75 -17.59
C GLY A 170 -8.00 1.30 -17.13
N GLY A 171 -8.80 1.04 -16.10
CA GLY A 171 -9.14 -0.33 -15.68
C GLY A 171 -7.94 -1.14 -15.18
N LEU A 172 -6.95 -0.47 -14.57
CA LEU A 172 -5.71 -1.08 -14.10
C LEU A 172 -5.89 -2.01 -12.89
N LEU A 173 -7.05 -1.95 -12.25
CA LEU A 173 -7.33 -2.67 -11.02
C LEU A 173 -7.47 -4.17 -11.27
N HIS A 174 -6.96 -4.96 -10.34
CA HIS A 174 -7.17 -6.40 -10.35
C HIS A 174 -8.67 -6.73 -10.35
N PRO A 175 -9.15 -7.76 -11.08
CA PRO A 175 -10.58 -8.06 -11.21
C PRO A 175 -11.33 -8.32 -9.89
N ALA A 176 -10.62 -8.78 -8.85
CA ALA A 176 -11.19 -8.98 -7.51
C ALA A 176 -11.35 -7.68 -6.71
N VAL A 177 -10.80 -6.55 -7.18
CA VAL A 177 -10.94 -5.25 -6.54
C VAL A 177 -12.28 -4.65 -6.92
N ASP A 178 -13.21 -4.69 -5.97
CA ASP A 178 -14.52 -4.08 -6.16
C ASP A 178 -14.54 -2.63 -5.68
N VAL A 179 -14.33 -1.72 -6.63
CA VAL A 179 -14.65 -0.29 -6.47
C VAL A 179 -16.03 -0.02 -7.08
N ARG A 180 -16.87 0.76 -6.40
CA ARG A 180 -18.14 1.27 -6.93
C ARG A 180 -17.88 2.10 -8.19
N GLU A 181 -16.84 2.94 -8.15
CA GLU A 181 -16.52 3.82 -9.26
C GLU A 181 -15.65 3.11 -10.30
N LYS A 182 -16.26 2.72 -11.43
CA LYS A 182 -15.57 1.95 -12.48
C LYS A 182 -14.75 2.82 -13.44
N GLN A 183 -14.92 4.14 -13.39
CA GLN A 183 -14.23 5.09 -14.28
C GLN A 183 -13.58 6.20 -13.46
N GLY A 184 -12.39 5.89 -12.94
CA GLY A 184 -11.60 6.81 -12.12
C GLY A 184 -10.86 7.89 -12.92
N ASP A 185 -10.45 8.95 -12.22
CA ASP A 185 -9.72 10.10 -12.77
C ASP A 185 -8.24 10.14 -12.33
N LEU A 186 -7.79 9.26 -11.43
CA LEU A 186 -6.40 9.25 -10.95
C LEU A 186 -5.45 8.72 -12.04
N ASP A 187 -4.36 9.44 -12.30
CA ASP A 187 -3.27 8.93 -13.14
C ASP A 187 -2.51 7.80 -12.41
N GLY A 188 -2.86 6.56 -12.76
CA GLY A 188 -2.21 5.35 -12.27
C GLY A 188 -1.10 4.82 -13.18
N SER A 189 -0.74 5.51 -14.26
CA SER A 189 0.17 4.98 -15.29
C SER A 189 1.55 4.58 -14.73
N TRP A 190 2.05 5.32 -13.74
CA TRP A 190 3.31 5.03 -13.07
C TRP A 190 3.34 3.67 -12.37
N LEU A 191 2.19 3.19 -11.85
CA LEU A 191 2.10 1.89 -11.19
C LEU A 191 2.39 0.72 -12.13
N VAL A 192 2.01 0.86 -13.40
CA VAL A 192 2.05 -0.21 -14.41
C VAL A 192 3.07 0.02 -15.50
N ARG A 193 3.93 1.05 -15.35
CA ARG A 193 4.98 1.40 -16.32
C ARG A 193 5.87 0.19 -16.62
N PRO A 194 6.39 0.04 -17.85
CA PRO A 194 7.43 -0.94 -18.14
C PRO A 194 8.60 -0.78 -17.16
N ASN A 195 9.26 -1.88 -16.81
CA ASN A 195 10.52 -1.78 -16.08
C ASN A 195 11.53 -1.05 -16.98
N ASP A 196 12.33 -0.15 -16.39
CA ASP A 196 13.42 0.47 -17.11
C ASP A 196 14.29 -0.67 -17.67
N SER A 197 14.49 -0.66 -19.00
CA SER A 197 15.36 -1.66 -19.62
C SER A 197 16.70 -1.56 -18.92
N PRO A 198 17.31 -2.68 -18.46
CA PRO A 198 18.65 -2.62 -17.92
C PRO A 198 19.50 -1.93 -18.97
N SER A 199 20.11 -0.81 -18.59
CA SER A 199 21.07 -0.11 -19.44
C SER A 199 22.08 -1.16 -19.91
N ALA A 200 22.03 -1.47 -21.20
CA ALA A 200 22.84 -2.49 -21.85
C ALA A 200 24.34 -2.18 -21.71
#